data_AF-A0A939CV79-F1
#
_entry.id   AF-A0A939CV79-F1
#
_cell.length_a   1.000
_cell.length_b   1.000
_cell.length_c   1.000
_cell.angle_alpha   90.00
_cell.angle_beta   90.00
_cell.angle_gamma   90.00
#
_symmetry.space_group_name_H-M   'P 1'
#
loop_
_entity.id
_entity.type
_entity.pdbx_description
1 polymer ?
#
loop_
_entity_poly.entity_id
_entity_poly.type
_entity_poly.pdbx_seq_one_letter_code
_entity_poly.pdbx_strand_id
1 'polypeptide(L)'
;MIKPDIKSLYYITHIENLPSILQRGILSHKAVEELDISYTLIYDSGIVSKRKDKSTPGRSSLWDYANLYFQPRNPMMYRVVHEKDKRDIAVVGVKPDVLAALGGLITDGNAANDPTQFFAIREGIEILQKQWKIIQNEWWNELDGSKRKIMAEYLVLEQISPELVHSVFVADYKTKERVETIIGSAKIPVVPEPNMFFQPISAARIGTNISLIDGDMFFSNMQTLTISVNLQGIMGKGLASRAKYQFPDVYVVYQDACRNQQLTATKPHLYKREASLDQELADLSLPLVSSNAVKWFLSFATKRQWRENSRLEDIEGGLDWVRKNCHEIGIQSLAMPALGCGLGNLNWSEVGPLMCRYLHNIGIPVAIYLPREHQIDSKYLTNDYLLNCS
;
A
#
# COMPACT_ATOMS: atom_id res chain seq x y z
N MET A 1 20.96 -9.43 16.92
CA MET A 1 19.80 -8.99 16.13
C MET A 1 19.60 -7.49 16.34
N ILE A 2 19.23 -6.75 15.29
CA ILE A 2 19.05 -5.28 15.34
C ILE A 2 17.74 -4.97 16.07
N LYS A 3 17.75 -4.07 17.05
CA LYS A 3 16.56 -3.65 17.81
C LYS A 3 15.56 -2.93 16.87
N PRO A 4 14.24 -3.05 17.06
CA PRO A 4 13.26 -2.26 16.31
C PRO A 4 13.59 -0.76 16.39
N ASP A 5 13.69 -0.11 15.24
CA ASP A 5 13.87 1.34 15.15
C ASP A 5 12.49 2.03 15.14
N ILE A 6 11.89 2.12 16.33
CA ILE A 6 10.56 2.72 16.51
C ILE A 6 10.75 4.24 16.63
N LYS A 7 10.53 4.95 15.52
CA LYS A 7 10.63 6.42 15.47
C LYS A 7 9.33 7.14 15.85
N SER A 8 8.20 6.48 15.60
CA SER A 8 6.86 7.01 15.86
C SER A 8 5.87 5.84 15.94
N LEU A 9 4.76 6.07 16.61
CA LEU A 9 3.58 5.22 16.58
C LEU A 9 2.39 6.04 16.07
N TYR A 10 1.39 5.36 15.51
CA TYR A 10 0.44 6.04 14.64
C TYR A 10 -1.02 5.76 15.02
N TYR A 11 -1.84 6.79 15.08
CA TYR A 11 -3.28 6.68 15.24
C TYR A 11 -3.99 7.17 13.98
N ILE A 12 -4.92 6.39 13.45
CA ILE A 12 -5.66 6.75 12.23
C ILE A 12 -7.04 7.26 12.67
N THR A 13 -7.43 8.43 12.17
CA THR A 13 -8.66 9.11 12.59
C THR A 13 -9.26 9.95 11.46
N HIS A 14 -10.50 10.41 11.64
CA HIS A 14 -11.09 11.47 10.82
C HIS A 14 -10.48 12.82 11.18
N ILE A 15 -10.32 13.73 10.20
CA ILE A 15 -9.72 15.06 10.42
C ILE A 15 -10.52 15.93 11.39
N GLU A 16 -11.85 15.79 11.42
CA GLU A 16 -12.73 16.54 12.33
C GLU A 16 -12.54 16.15 13.81
N ASN A 17 -11.88 15.01 14.10
CA ASN A 17 -11.56 14.61 15.47
C ASN A 17 -10.28 15.28 15.99
N LEU A 18 -9.47 15.89 15.11
CA LEU A 18 -8.16 16.45 15.46
C LEU A 18 -8.24 17.53 16.55
N PRO A 19 -9.20 18.47 16.57
CA PRO A 19 -9.29 19.47 17.64
C PRO A 19 -9.42 18.82 19.03
N SER A 20 -10.30 17.81 19.16
CA SER A 20 -10.47 17.06 20.40
C SER A 20 -9.20 16.30 20.77
N ILE A 21 -8.57 15.61 19.81
CA ILE A 21 -7.33 14.85 20.04
C ILE A 21 -6.18 15.75 20.48
N LEU A 22 -6.03 16.94 19.89
CA LEU A 22 -4.96 17.87 20.26
C LEU A 22 -5.22 18.56 21.61
N GLN A 23 -6.47 18.69 22.03
CA GLN A 23 -6.84 19.25 23.32
C GLN A 23 -6.78 18.22 24.45
N ARG A 24 -7.32 17.02 24.21
CA ARG A 24 -7.59 15.99 25.22
C ARG A 24 -6.69 14.77 25.08
N GLY A 25 -5.90 14.67 24.01
CA GLY A 25 -5.16 13.45 23.71
C GLY A 25 -6.01 12.39 23.00
N ILE A 26 -5.39 11.25 22.71
CA ILE A 26 -6.06 10.13 22.06
C ILE A 26 -6.71 9.28 23.15
N LEU A 27 -8.04 9.22 23.18
CA LEU A 27 -8.81 8.51 24.18
C LEU A 27 -9.18 7.10 23.72
N SER A 28 -9.27 6.18 24.67
CA SER A 28 -9.94 4.89 24.50
C SER A 28 -11.41 5.09 24.17
N HIS A 29 -12.03 4.12 23.50
CA HIS A 29 -13.46 4.23 23.17
C HIS A 29 -14.34 4.36 24.40
N LYS A 30 -14.01 3.64 25.48
CA LYS A 30 -14.71 3.77 26.76
C LYS A 30 -14.65 5.20 27.30
N ALA A 31 -13.47 5.80 27.32
CA ALA A 31 -13.31 7.17 27.80
C ALA A 31 -14.06 8.19 26.91
N VAL A 32 -14.13 7.96 25.60
CA VAL A 32 -14.95 8.78 24.68
C VAL A 32 -16.44 8.69 25.03
N GLU A 33 -16.96 7.48 25.31
CA GLU A 33 -18.36 7.25 25.72
C GLU A 33 -18.66 7.87 27.10
N GLU A 34 -17.79 7.65 28.09
CA GLU A 34 -17.98 8.15 29.46
C GLU A 34 -17.93 9.69 29.55
N LEU A 35 -17.16 10.33 28.67
CA LEU A 35 -17.04 11.79 28.60
C LEU A 35 -18.02 12.45 27.61
N ASP A 36 -18.88 11.66 26.96
CA ASP A 36 -19.85 12.11 25.94
C ASP A 36 -19.20 12.98 24.85
N ILE A 37 -18.03 12.55 24.36
CA ILE A 37 -17.28 13.29 23.35
C ILE A 37 -17.82 12.93 21.97
N SER A 38 -18.29 13.93 21.23
CA SER A 38 -18.67 13.77 19.82
C SER A 38 -17.45 13.45 18.95
N TYR A 39 -17.59 12.47 18.06
CA TYR A 39 -16.53 12.04 17.16
C TYR A 39 -17.09 11.52 15.83
N THR A 40 -16.27 11.63 14.79
CA THR A 40 -16.56 11.09 13.45
C THR A 40 -15.87 9.73 13.28
N LEU A 41 -16.65 8.73 12.88
CA LEU A 41 -16.19 7.36 12.63
C LEU A 41 -15.46 7.23 11.30
N ILE A 42 -14.35 6.48 11.30
CA ILE A 42 -13.64 6.07 10.06
C ILE A 42 -13.83 4.60 9.70
N TYR A 43 -14.45 3.82 10.58
CA TYR A 43 -14.66 2.38 10.43
C TYR A 43 -16.15 2.04 10.49
N ASP A 44 -16.53 0.90 9.91
CA ASP A 44 -17.87 0.34 10.04
C ASP A 44 -18.12 -0.15 11.47
N SER A 45 -19.37 -0.04 11.92
CA SER A 45 -19.89 -0.59 13.17
C SER A 45 -19.43 -2.03 13.50
N GLY A 46 -19.27 -2.92 12.50
CA GLY A 46 -18.85 -4.31 12.73
C GLY A 46 -17.42 -4.49 13.24
N ILE A 47 -16.51 -3.54 12.98
CA ILE A 47 -15.12 -3.54 13.47
C ILE A 47 -15.09 -3.22 14.97
N VAL A 48 -16.00 -2.33 15.37
CA VAL A 48 -16.17 -1.76 16.69
C VAL A 48 -16.61 -2.82 17.69
N SER A 49 -17.63 -3.60 17.31
CA SER A 49 -18.20 -4.65 18.16
C SER A 49 -17.16 -5.70 18.55
N LYS A 50 -16.32 -6.15 17.59
CA LYS A 50 -15.26 -7.13 17.88
C LYS A 50 -14.25 -6.64 18.90
N ARG A 51 -13.92 -5.34 18.90
CA ARG A 51 -13.02 -4.77 19.91
C ARG A 51 -13.69 -4.72 21.28
N LYS A 52 -14.97 -4.37 21.36
CA LYS A 52 -15.70 -4.34 22.63
C LYS A 52 -15.77 -5.71 23.32
N ASP A 53 -15.92 -6.78 22.53
CA ASP A 53 -16.06 -8.15 23.06
C ASP A 53 -14.72 -8.84 23.34
N LYS A 54 -13.59 -8.27 22.88
CA LYS A 54 -12.27 -8.90 23.01
C LYS A 54 -11.63 -8.62 24.37
N SER A 55 -11.47 -9.65 25.19
CA SER A 55 -10.77 -9.56 26.48
C SER A 55 -9.26 -9.39 26.31
N THR A 56 -8.64 -8.68 27.26
CA THR A 56 -7.19 -8.44 27.31
C THR A 56 -6.57 -8.97 28.61
N PRO A 57 -5.24 -9.19 28.67
CA PRO A 57 -4.60 -9.56 29.92
C PRO A 57 -4.77 -8.48 30.99
N GLY A 58 -5.41 -8.84 32.11
CA GLY A 58 -5.55 -7.96 33.28
C GLY A 58 -6.69 -6.94 33.24
N ARG A 59 -7.51 -6.89 32.17
CA ARG A 59 -8.68 -6.01 32.04
C ARG A 59 -9.84 -6.73 31.33
N SER A 60 -10.98 -6.05 31.28
CA SER A 60 -12.22 -6.57 30.71
C SER A 60 -12.26 -6.52 29.18
N SER A 61 -11.73 -5.47 28.54
CA SER A 61 -11.92 -5.30 27.08
C SER A 61 -10.83 -4.46 26.38
N LEU A 62 -10.61 -4.69 25.08
CA LEU A 62 -9.86 -3.76 24.21
C LEU A 62 -10.47 -2.37 24.16
N TRP A 63 -11.76 -2.24 24.49
CA TRP A 63 -12.49 -0.97 24.58
C TRP A 63 -11.89 0.00 25.60
N ASP A 64 -11.17 -0.53 26.60
CA ASP A 64 -10.48 0.23 27.65
C ASP A 64 -9.16 0.88 27.16
N TYR A 65 -8.72 0.60 25.92
CA TYR A 65 -7.41 1.03 25.41
C TYR A 65 -7.51 1.98 24.20
N ALA A 66 -6.67 3.00 24.20
CA ALA A 66 -6.32 3.76 23.02
C ALA A 66 -5.23 2.97 22.24
N ASN A 67 -5.48 2.68 20.97
CA ASN A 67 -4.57 1.87 20.17
C ASN A 67 -3.68 2.71 19.26
N LEU A 68 -2.44 2.27 19.08
CA LEU A 68 -1.48 2.85 18.15
C LEU A 68 -0.90 1.75 17.27
N TYR A 69 -0.73 2.02 15.99
CA TYR A 69 -0.06 1.14 15.05
C TYR A 69 1.44 1.42 15.01
N PHE A 70 2.24 0.37 14.81
CA PHE A 70 3.66 0.52 14.45
C PHE A 70 3.88 0.83 12.97
N GLN A 71 2.87 0.59 12.13
CA GLN A 71 2.85 0.84 10.70
C GLN A 71 1.46 1.39 10.32
N PRO A 72 1.31 2.66 9.92
CA PRO A 72 0.01 3.21 9.55
C PRO A 72 -0.45 2.74 8.17
N ARG A 73 0.48 2.39 7.28
CA ARG A 73 0.18 1.91 5.93
C ARG A 73 -0.10 0.41 5.92
N ASN A 74 -1.26 0.04 6.46
CA ASN A 74 -1.64 -1.34 6.77
C ASN A 74 -3.04 -1.71 6.20
N PRO A 75 -3.52 -2.97 6.34
CA PRO A 75 -4.83 -3.41 5.86
C PRO A 75 -6.02 -2.58 6.36
N MET A 76 -5.94 -2.05 7.59
CA MET A 76 -6.99 -1.19 8.15
C MET A 76 -7.02 0.16 7.42
N MET A 77 -5.87 0.82 7.27
CA MET A 77 -5.80 2.07 6.48
C MET A 77 -6.26 1.84 5.04
N TYR A 78 -5.87 0.71 4.42
CA TYR A 78 -6.29 0.37 3.07
C TYR A 78 -7.82 0.32 2.95
N ARG A 79 -8.51 -0.30 3.90
CA ARG A 79 -9.98 -0.30 3.97
C ARG A 79 -10.53 1.11 4.06
N VAL A 80 -10.04 1.90 5.04
CA VAL A 80 -10.55 3.25 5.32
C VAL A 80 -10.48 4.13 4.08
N VAL A 81 -9.38 4.12 3.33
CA VAL A 81 -9.21 4.94 2.12
C VAL A 81 -10.02 4.48 0.90
N HIS A 82 -10.66 3.31 0.98
CA HIS A 82 -11.61 2.82 -0.05
C HIS A 82 -13.07 3.02 0.37
N GLU A 83 -13.36 3.14 1.66
CA GLU A 83 -14.72 3.39 2.17
C GLU A 83 -15.02 4.87 2.42
N LYS A 84 -13.98 5.69 2.62
CA LYS A 84 -14.06 7.12 2.91
C LYS A 84 -13.21 7.92 1.93
N ASP A 85 -13.51 9.21 1.78
CA ASP A 85 -12.60 10.11 1.08
C ASP A 85 -11.29 10.21 1.87
N LYS A 86 -10.17 9.99 1.17
CA LYS A 86 -8.82 10.05 1.74
C LYS A 86 -8.51 11.43 2.33
N ARG A 87 -9.17 12.47 1.83
CA ARG A 87 -9.06 13.86 2.33
C ARG A 87 -9.80 14.11 3.63
N ASP A 88 -10.58 13.14 4.10
CA ASP A 88 -11.23 13.17 5.40
C ASP A 88 -10.43 12.41 6.47
N ILE A 89 -9.30 11.81 6.12
CA ILE A 89 -8.51 10.95 7.01
C ILE A 89 -7.19 11.64 7.39
N ALA A 90 -6.79 11.49 8.64
CA ALA A 90 -5.49 11.88 9.17
C ALA A 90 -4.82 10.72 9.92
N VAL A 91 -3.49 10.74 9.94
CA VAL A 91 -2.68 9.88 10.79
C VAL A 91 -1.96 10.76 11.81
N VAL A 92 -2.24 10.56 13.09
CA VAL A 92 -1.58 11.27 14.19
C VAL A 92 -0.31 10.51 14.57
N GLY A 93 0.84 11.16 14.48
CA GLY A 93 2.13 10.64 14.89
C GLY A 93 2.39 10.90 16.38
N VAL A 94 2.74 9.85 17.11
CA VAL A 94 2.97 9.84 18.56
C VAL A 94 4.41 9.45 18.85
N LYS A 95 5.05 10.19 19.77
CA LYS A 95 6.44 9.96 20.16
C LYS A 95 6.62 8.57 20.78
N PRO A 96 7.78 7.91 20.54
CA PRO A 96 8.09 6.61 21.15
C PRO A 96 8.05 6.59 22.68
N ASP A 97 8.18 7.75 23.34
CA ASP A 97 8.04 7.93 24.78
C ASP A 97 6.72 7.36 25.34
N VAL A 98 5.68 7.24 24.51
CA VAL A 98 4.41 6.57 24.88
C VAL A 98 4.61 5.11 25.32
N LEU A 99 5.69 4.46 24.90
CA LEU A 99 6.07 3.11 25.35
C LEU A 99 6.47 3.05 26.83
N ALA A 100 6.61 4.20 27.52
CA ALA A 100 6.79 4.24 28.97
C ALA A 100 5.46 4.26 29.74
N ALA A 101 4.31 4.27 29.05
CA ALA A 101 3.00 4.31 29.70
C ALA A 101 2.77 3.09 30.62
N LEU A 102 2.27 3.35 31.81
CA LEU A 102 1.94 2.31 32.79
C LEU A 102 0.83 1.42 32.26
N GLY A 103 1.03 0.10 32.32
CA GLY A 103 0.04 -0.88 31.86
C GLY A 103 -0.08 -0.99 30.34
N GLY A 104 0.86 -0.43 29.56
CA GLY A 104 0.89 -0.57 28.12
C GLY A 104 1.11 -2.02 27.67
N LEU A 105 0.41 -2.43 26.61
CA LEU A 105 0.50 -3.77 26.02
C LEU A 105 0.93 -3.69 24.56
N ILE A 106 1.76 -4.62 24.13
CA ILE A 106 2.13 -4.80 22.72
C ILE A 106 1.44 -6.07 22.20
N THR A 107 0.97 -6.02 20.97
CA THR A 107 0.39 -7.17 20.28
C THR A 107 1.27 -7.63 19.13
N ASP A 108 1.23 -8.92 18.80
CA ASP A 108 1.98 -9.47 17.65
C ASP A 108 1.25 -9.28 16.29
N GLY A 109 0.07 -8.65 16.29
CA GLY A 109 -0.74 -8.38 15.10
C GLY A 109 -2.01 -7.62 15.48
N ASN A 110 -3.03 -7.61 14.60
CA ASN A 110 -4.31 -6.96 14.88
C ASN A 110 -4.93 -7.50 16.18
N ALA A 111 -5.09 -6.65 17.19
CA ALA A 111 -5.54 -7.02 18.53
C ALA A 111 -6.95 -7.63 18.54
N ALA A 112 -7.80 -7.25 17.58
CA ALA A 112 -9.15 -7.79 17.45
C ALA A 112 -9.19 -9.19 16.84
N ASN A 113 -8.09 -9.69 16.28
CA ASN A 113 -8.01 -11.02 15.66
C ASN A 113 -7.66 -12.10 16.70
N ASP A 114 -8.33 -13.26 16.63
CA ASP A 114 -8.23 -14.30 17.67
C ASP A 114 -6.85 -14.91 17.89
N PRO A 115 -6.03 -15.18 16.86
CA PRO A 115 -4.68 -15.68 17.03
C PRO A 115 -3.69 -14.65 17.59
N THR A 116 -4.10 -13.38 17.77
CA THR A 116 -3.22 -12.34 18.27
C THR A 116 -2.96 -12.48 19.76
N GLN A 117 -1.68 -12.39 20.12
CA GLN A 117 -1.19 -12.47 21.48
C GLN A 117 -0.83 -11.08 22.01
N PHE A 118 -0.91 -10.95 23.33
CA PHE A 118 -0.68 -9.72 24.08
C PHE A 118 0.51 -9.90 25.00
N PHE A 119 1.40 -8.90 25.01
CA PHE A 119 2.67 -8.97 25.72
C PHE A 119 2.89 -7.71 26.54
N ALA A 120 3.49 -7.88 27.72
CA ALA A 120 4.06 -6.75 28.44
C ALA A 120 5.21 -6.14 27.61
N ILE A 121 5.49 -4.85 27.80
CA ILE A 121 6.36 -4.07 26.90
C ILE A 121 7.74 -4.72 26.66
N ARG A 122 8.39 -5.25 27.70
CA ARG A 122 9.71 -5.88 27.56
C ARG A 122 9.68 -7.07 26.59
N GLU A 123 8.76 -8.01 26.80
CA GLU A 123 8.59 -9.19 25.95
C GLU A 123 8.06 -8.80 24.57
N GLY A 124 7.13 -7.85 24.52
CA GLY A 124 6.56 -7.33 23.27
C GLY A 124 7.60 -6.75 22.34
N ILE A 125 8.60 -6.02 22.86
CA ILE A 125 9.73 -5.51 22.05
C ILE A 125 10.52 -6.66 21.42
N GLU A 126 10.73 -7.78 22.13
CA GLU A 126 11.42 -8.96 21.59
C GLU A 126 10.59 -9.64 20.49
N ILE A 127 9.27 -9.70 20.66
CA ILE A 127 8.35 -10.20 19.63
C ILE A 127 8.37 -9.30 18.40
N LEU A 128 8.25 -7.98 18.57
CA LEU A 128 8.34 -7.00 17.49
C LEU A 128 9.67 -7.14 16.75
N GLN A 129 10.77 -7.34 17.46
CA GLN A 129 12.08 -7.55 16.83
C GLN A 129 12.11 -8.75 15.88
N LYS A 130 11.48 -9.86 16.26
CA LYS A 130 11.42 -11.08 15.42
C LYS A 130 10.61 -10.88 14.13
N GLN A 131 9.61 -10.00 14.16
CA GLN A 131 8.74 -9.74 13.02
C GLN A 131 8.83 -8.32 12.44
N TRP A 132 9.84 -7.54 12.85
CA TRP A 132 9.95 -6.12 12.48
C TRP A 132 9.98 -5.92 10.97
N LYS A 133 10.67 -6.83 10.26
CA LYS A 133 10.70 -6.83 8.80
C LYS A 133 9.30 -6.99 8.18
N ILE A 134 8.44 -7.82 8.78
CA ILE A 134 7.06 -8.03 8.33
C ILE A 134 6.22 -6.77 8.58
N ILE A 135 6.36 -6.16 9.76
CA ILE A 135 5.64 -4.93 10.14
C ILE A 135 6.03 -3.76 9.23
N GLN A 136 7.29 -3.69 8.80
CA GLN A 136 7.78 -2.64 7.92
C GLN A 136 7.66 -2.98 6.42
N ASN A 137 7.04 -4.11 6.06
CA ASN A 137 6.81 -4.44 4.65
C ASN A 137 5.76 -3.49 4.04
N GLU A 138 5.86 -3.28 2.73
CA GLU A 138 4.88 -2.49 1.96
C GLU A 138 3.68 -3.32 1.44
N TRP A 139 3.72 -4.64 1.68
CA TRP A 139 2.75 -5.61 1.22
C TRP A 139 2.56 -6.71 2.25
N TRP A 140 1.45 -7.42 2.12
CA TRP A 140 1.03 -8.49 3.01
C TRP A 140 0.21 -9.52 2.25
N ASN A 141 0.01 -10.67 2.88
CA ASN A 141 -0.80 -11.78 2.41
C ASN A 141 -1.48 -12.45 3.62
N GLU A 142 -2.67 -13.00 3.43
CA GLU A 142 -3.41 -13.70 4.49
C GLU A 142 -2.77 -15.06 4.82
N LEU A 143 -2.35 -15.81 3.79
CA LEU A 143 -1.87 -17.19 3.88
C LEU A 143 -0.60 -17.35 4.72
N ASP A 144 0.28 -16.34 4.73
CA ASP A 144 1.50 -16.34 5.55
C ASP A 144 1.33 -15.61 6.90
N GLY A 145 0.12 -15.09 7.16
CA GLY A 145 -0.23 -14.34 8.36
C GLY A 145 0.39 -12.93 8.43
N SER A 146 1.09 -12.47 7.41
CA SER A 146 1.68 -11.12 7.39
C SER A 146 0.62 -10.03 7.45
N LYS A 147 -0.57 -10.27 6.89
CA LYS A 147 -1.72 -9.35 6.96
C LYS A 147 -2.12 -9.04 8.41
N ARG A 148 -2.19 -10.06 9.27
CA ARG A 148 -2.43 -9.87 10.72
C ARG A 148 -1.26 -9.15 11.39
N LYS A 149 -0.03 -9.60 11.13
CA LYS A 149 1.18 -9.14 11.83
C LYS A 149 1.54 -7.68 11.54
N ILE A 150 1.33 -7.20 10.32
CA ILE A 150 1.61 -5.80 9.96
C ILE A 150 0.71 -4.81 10.71
N MET A 151 -0.45 -5.28 11.20
CA MET A 151 -1.36 -4.54 12.07
C MET A 151 -1.03 -4.69 13.55
N ALA A 152 0.22 -5.02 13.92
CA ALA A 152 0.64 -5.00 15.32
C ALA A 152 0.36 -3.62 15.96
N GLU A 153 -0.22 -3.67 17.16
CA GLU A 153 -0.65 -2.50 17.93
C GLU A 153 0.13 -2.37 19.24
N TYR A 154 0.34 -1.13 19.67
CA TYR A 154 0.59 -0.76 21.05
C TYR A 154 -0.69 -0.21 21.66
N LEU A 155 -1.08 -0.73 22.82
CA LEU A 155 -2.32 -0.41 23.51
C LEU A 155 -2.00 0.35 24.78
N VAL A 156 -2.51 1.56 24.89
CA VAL A 156 -2.34 2.44 26.06
C VAL A 156 -3.67 2.51 26.81
N LEU A 157 -3.63 2.26 28.11
CA LEU A 157 -4.84 2.26 28.93
C LEU A 157 -5.44 3.67 28.98
N GLU A 158 -6.75 3.77 28.76
CA GLU A 158 -7.60 4.96 28.86
C GLU A 158 -7.27 6.12 27.91
N GLN A 159 -6.03 6.62 27.89
CA GLN A 159 -5.66 7.87 27.22
C GLN A 159 -4.16 7.95 26.89
N ILE A 160 -3.86 8.61 25.78
CA ILE A 160 -2.52 9.04 25.38
C ILE A 160 -2.46 10.56 25.48
N SER A 161 -1.49 11.09 26.22
CA SER A 161 -1.32 12.54 26.43
C SER A 161 -1.15 13.30 25.10
N PRO A 162 -1.80 14.46 24.91
CA PRO A 162 -1.63 15.29 23.73
C PRO A 162 -0.19 15.79 23.54
N GLU A 163 0.61 15.90 24.61
CA GLU A 163 2.03 16.32 24.53
C GLU A 163 2.94 15.32 23.80
N LEU A 164 2.47 14.07 23.69
CA LEU A 164 3.17 13.01 22.95
C LEU A 164 2.87 13.07 21.45
N VAL A 165 1.87 13.84 21.01
CA VAL A 165 1.60 14.06 19.59
C VAL A 165 2.68 14.96 19.01
N HIS A 166 3.38 14.51 17.95
CA HIS A 166 4.45 15.28 17.32
C HIS A 166 4.09 15.78 15.92
N SER A 167 3.18 15.13 15.20
CA SER A 167 2.79 15.53 13.84
C SER A 167 1.43 14.96 13.46
N VAL A 168 0.79 15.57 12.48
CA VAL A 168 -0.38 15.03 11.77
C VAL A 168 0.01 14.81 10.32
N PHE A 169 -0.14 13.59 9.83
CA PHE A 169 0.10 13.22 8.45
C PHE A 169 -1.21 13.18 7.67
N VAL A 170 -1.21 13.69 6.45
CA VAL A 170 -2.39 13.82 5.58
C VAL A 170 -2.08 13.38 4.15
N ALA A 171 -3.12 13.12 3.37
CA ALA A 171 -2.97 12.53 2.05
C ALA A 171 -2.33 13.46 0.99
N ASP A 172 -2.64 14.75 1.03
CA ASP A 172 -2.16 15.74 0.06
C ASP A 172 -2.09 17.16 0.65
N TYR A 173 -1.52 18.10 -0.11
CA TYR A 173 -1.40 19.51 0.31
C TYR A 173 -2.74 20.21 0.51
N LYS A 174 -3.79 19.84 -0.24
CA LYS A 174 -5.13 20.42 -0.06
C LYS A 174 -5.72 20.00 1.29
N THR A 175 -5.51 18.74 1.67
CA THR A 175 -5.93 18.22 2.97
C THR A 175 -5.14 18.87 4.09
N LYS A 176 -3.85 19.15 3.88
CA LYS A 176 -3.03 19.91 4.82
C LYS A 176 -3.64 21.28 5.13
N GLU A 177 -3.97 22.08 4.12
CA GLU A 177 -4.58 23.41 4.31
C GLU A 177 -5.91 23.32 5.07
N ARG A 178 -6.75 22.32 4.75
CA ARG A 178 -8.00 22.07 5.45
C ARG A 178 -7.76 21.72 6.92
N VAL A 179 -6.82 20.82 7.20
CA VAL A 179 -6.47 20.41 8.57
C VAL A 179 -5.88 21.57 9.37
N GLU A 180 -4.99 22.37 8.79
CA GLU A 180 -4.44 23.57 9.42
C GLU A 180 -5.54 24.57 9.81
N THR A 181 -6.59 24.68 8.99
CA THR A 181 -7.78 25.47 9.31
C THR A 181 -8.57 24.87 10.47
N ILE A 182 -8.82 23.55 10.47
CA ILE A 182 -9.57 22.83 11.51
C ILE A 182 -8.90 22.94 12.88
N ILE A 183 -7.58 22.77 12.94
CA ILE A 183 -6.82 22.79 14.20
C ILE A 183 -6.50 24.21 14.70
N GLY A 184 -6.73 25.23 13.87
CA GLY A 184 -6.62 26.64 14.22
C GLY A 184 -5.23 27.01 14.73
N SER A 185 -5.15 27.48 15.98
CA SER A 185 -3.90 27.96 16.61
C SER A 185 -3.01 26.84 17.17
N ALA A 186 -3.41 25.57 17.05
CA ALA A 186 -2.61 24.44 17.50
C ALA A 186 -1.27 24.39 16.74
N LYS A 187 -0.16 24.46 17.47
CA LYS A 187 1.19 24.47 16.89
C LYS A 187 1.71 23.05 16.63
N ILE A 188 1.00 22.28 15.81
CA ILE A 188 1.42 20.92 15.42
C ILE A 188 1.77 20.87 13.92
N PRO A 189 2.90 20.27 13.52
CA PRO A 189 3.23 20.09 12.11
C PRO A 189 2.20 19.23 11.39
N VAL A 190 1.67 19.74 10.27
CA VAL A 190 0.83 18.99 9.34
C VAL A 190 1.65 18.67 8.09
N VAL A 191 1.82 17.38 7.78
CA VAL A 191 2.77 16.89 6.76
C VAL A 191 2.02 16.06 5.71
N PRO A 192 2.08 16.42 4.42
CA PRO A 192 1.54 15.59 3.36
C PRO A 192 2.42 14.35 3.16
N GLU A 193 1.86 13.16 3.35
CA GLU A 193 2.54 11.87 3.22
C GLU A 193 1.68 10.89 2.40
N PRO A 194 1.54 11.11 1.07
CA PRO A 194 0.60 10.35 0.22
C PRO A 194 0.79 8.83 0.30
N ASN A 195 2.03 8.36 0.47
CA ASN A 195 2.33 6.93 0.55
C ASN A 195 1.62 6.25 1.75
N MET A 196 1.46 6.93 2.89
CA MET A 196 0.72 6.39 4.04
C MET A 196 -0.75 6.09 3.70
N PHE A 197 -1.30 6.78 2.70
CA PHE A 197 -2.69 6.70 2.25
C PHE A 197 -2.84 5.92 0.93
N PHE A 198 -1.85 5.09 0.58
CA PHE A 198 -1.83 4.31 -0.67
C PHE A 198 -1.92 5.16 -1.93
N GLN A 199 -1.43 6.40 -1.86
CA GLN A 199 -1.34 7.30 -3.01
C GLN A 199 0.08 7.32 -3.57
N PRO A 200 0.24 7.55 -4.88
CA PRO A 200 1.56 7.77 -5.46
C PRO A 200 2.18 9.05 -4.89
N ILE A 201 3.50 9.07 -4.84
CA ILE A 201 4.30 10.24 -4.45
C ILE A 201 4.12 11.35 -5.48
N SER A 202 4.13 10.99 -6.76
CA SER A 202 3.86 11.92 -7.85
C SER A 202 3.17 11.23 -9.03
N ALA A 203 2.45 12.03 -9.81
CA ALA A 203 1.82 11.59 -11.05
C ALA A 203 1.90 12.72 -12.10
N ALA A 204 2.25 12.38 -13.33
CA ALA A 204 2.32 13.33 -14.45
C ALA A 204 1.61 12.76 -15.68
N ARG A 205 0.82 13.59 -16.38
CA ARG A 205 0.14 13.18 -17.61
C ARG A 205 1.09 13.29 -18.80
N ILE A 206 1.16 12.21 -19.61
CA ILE A 206 1.88 12.18 -20.88
C ILE A 206 0.88 11.93 -22.01
N GLY A 207 0.83 12.87 -22.96
CA GLY A 207 -0.14 12.85 -24.04
C GLY A 207 -1.59 12.74 -23.54
N THR A 208 -2.39 11.94 -24.25
CA THR A 208 -3.84 11.87 -24.07
C THR A 208 -4.28 10.77 -23.12
N ASN A 209 -3.48 9.71 -22.92
CA ASN A 209 -3.89 8.48 -22.24
C ASN A 209 -2.86 7.91 -21.22
N ILE A 210 -1.62 8.39 -21.19
CA ILE A 210 -0.56 7.86 -20.32
C ILE A 210 -0.42 8.72 -19.06
N SER A 211 -0.20 8.08 -17.92
CA SER A 211 0.24 8.73 -16.68
C SER A 211 1.56 8.12 -16.20
N LEU A 212 2.60 8.92 -16.01
CA LEU A 212 3.80 8.49 -15.29
C LEU A 212 3.52 8.56 -13.78
N ILE A 213 3.85 7.50 -13.06
CA ILE A 213 3.54 7.37 -11.64
C ILE A 213 4.82 7.03 -10.87
N ASP A 214 5.14 7.82 -9.84
CA ASP A 214 6.08 7.42 -8.80
C ASP A 214 5.27 6.86 -7.62
N GLY A 215 5.33 5.55 -7.41
CA GLY A 215 4.51 4.91 -6.37
C GLY A 215 4.55 3.38 -6.40
N ASP A 216 3.49 2.78 -5.86
CA ASP A 216 3.35 1.33 -5.80
C ASP A 216 2.32 0.82 -6.80
N MET A 217 2.79 0.08 -7.81
CA MET A 217 1.97 -0.44 -8.89
C MET A 217 0.92 -1.45 -8.43
N PHE A 218 1.19 -2.20 -7.37
CA PHE A 218 0.23 -3.19 -6.87
C PHE A 218 -1.01 -2.57 -6.24
N PHE A 219 -0.97 -1.27 -5.93
CA PHE A 219 -2.12 -0.50 -5.45
C PHE A 219 -2.72 0.38 -6.56
N SER A 220 -2.40 0.10 -7.84
CA SER A 220 -2.97 0.82 -8.97
C SER A 220 -4.48 0.57 -9.08
N ASN A 221 -5.22 1.61 -9.45
CA ASN A 221 -6.64 1.49 -9.78
C ASN A 221 -6.88 0.95 -11.20
N MET A 222 -5.83 0.72 -12.00
CA MET A 222 -5.98 0.12 -13.33
C MET A 222 -6.45 -1.34 -13.23
N GLN A 223 -7.24 -1.78 -14.21
CA GLN A 223 -7.81 -3.13 -14.26
C GLN A 223 -6.70 -4.19 -14.37
N THR A 224 -5.70 -3.97 -15.22
CA THR A 224 -4.66 -4.97 -15.51
C THR A 224 -3.30 -4.50 -14.99
N LEU A 225 -2.68 -5.30 -14.12
CA LEU A 225 -1.32 -5.10 -13.61
C LEU A 225 -0.33 -5.90 -14.45
N THR A 226 0.74 -5.26 -14.94
CA THR A 226 1.77 -5.94 -15.73
C THR A 226 2.91 -6.38 -14.83
N ILE A 227 3.24 -7.68 -14.85
CA ILE A 227 4.36 -8.23 -14.10
C ILE A 227 5.49 -8.55 -15.05
N SER A 228 6.64 -7.89 -14.86
CA SER A 228 7.86 -8.23 -15.59
C SER A 228 8.42 -9.57 -15.12
N VAL A 229 8.54 -10.53 -16.03
CA VAL A 229 8.91 -11.92 -15.75
C VAL A 229 10.02 -12.40 -16.70
N ASN A 230 10.49 -13.63 -16.47
CA ASN A 230 11.34 -14.35 -17.42
C ASN A 230 10.55 -15.48 -18.11
N LEU A 231 11.19 -16.22 -19.01
CA LEU A 231 10.56 -17.36 -19.69
C LEU A 231 10.82 -18.70 -19.00
N GLN A 232 11.59 -18.72 -17.90
CA GLN A 232 11.95 -19.95 -17.16
C GLN A 232 10.97 -20.29 -16.02
N GLY A 233 9.86 -19.55 -15.86
CA GLY A 233 8.89 -19.85 -14.79
C GLY A 233 9.38 -19.49 -13.38
N ILE A 234 10.36 -18.59 -13.25
CA ILE A 234 10.95 -18.21 -11.96
C ILE A 234 10.56 -16.77 -11.58
N MET A 235 9.97 -16.57 -10.40
CA MET A 235 9.71 -15.25 -9.81
C MET A 235 10.56 -15.09 -8.53
N GLY A 236 11.83 -14.70 -8.68
CA GLY A 236 12.82 -14.77 -7.59
C GLY A 236 13.21 -13.45 -6.93
N LYS A 237 13.11 -12.32 -7.64
CA LYS A 237 13.49 -10.98 -7.14
C LYS A 237 12.57 -9.87 -7.66
N GLY A 238 12.65 -8.70 -7.03
CA GLY A 238 11.95 -7.48 -7.45
C GLY A 238 10.43 -7.65 -7.52
N LEU A 239 9.82 -6.99 -8.50
CA LEU A 239 8.38 -6.99 -8.76
C LEU A 239 7.79 -8.41 -8.88
N ALA A 240 8.46 -9.29 -9.63
CA ALA A 240 8.04 -10.67 -9.82
C ALA A 240 7.96 -11.45 -8.50
N SER A 241 8.99 -11.32 -7.64
CA SER A 241 9.00 -11.98 -6.33
C SER A 241 7.85 -11.52 -5.45
N ARG A 242 7.60 -10.20 -5.40
CA ARG A 242 6.44 -9.67 -4.67
C ARG A 242 5.13 -10.22 -5.23
N ALA A 243 4.94 -10.24 -6.55
CA ALA A 243 3.74 -10.83 -7.16
C ALA A 243 3.56 -12.29 -6.74
N LYS A 244 4.63 -13.08 -6.70
CA LYS A 244 4.58 -14.49 -6.25
C LYS A 244 4.10 -14.66 -4.81
N TYR A 245 4.61 -13.86 -3.88
CA TYR A 245 4.25 -14.00 -2.46
C TYR A 245 2.93 -13.32 -2.12
N GLN A 246 2.61 -12.22 -2.80
CA GLN A 246 1.38 -11.48 -2.59
C GLN A 246 0.19 -12.15 -3.28
N PHE A 247 0.39 -12.73 -4.47
CA PHE A 247 -0.63 -13.41 -5.29
C PHE A 247 -0.12 -14.79 -5.77
N PRO A 248 -0.13 -15.82 -4.90
CA PRO A 248 0.41 -17.13 -5.25
C PRO A 248 -0.25 -17.78 -6.47
N ASP A 249 -1.53 -17.52 -6.71
CA ASP A 249 -2.27 -18.01 -7.88
C ASP A 249 -1.73 -17.43 -9.20
N VAL A 250 -1.33 -16.15 -9.21
CA VAL A 250 -0.68 -15.51 -10.37
C VAL A 250 0.64 -16.22 -10.71
N TYR A 251 1.39 -16.69 -9.71
CA TYR A 251 2.62 -17.44 -9.94
C TYR A 251 2.35 -18.80 -10.60
N VAL A 252 1.32 -19.52 -10.15
CA VAL A 252 0.92 -20.82 -10.73
C VAL A 252 0.56 -20.66 -12.20
N VAL A 253 -0.32 -19.71 -12.52
CA VAL A 253 -0.75 -19.45 -13.91
C VAL A 253 0.43 -19.05 -14.79
N TYR A 254 1.33 -18.19 -14.29
CA TYR A 254 2.55 -17.83 -15.01
C TYR A 254 3.45 -19.06 -15.29
N GLN A 255 3.64 -19.95 -14.31
CA GLN A 255 4.46 -21.15 -14.52
C GLN A 255 3.88 -22.05 -15.61
N ASP A 256 2.55 -22.23 -15.61
CA ASP A 256 1.88 -23.03 -16.63
C ASP A 256 1.95 -22.36 -18.01
N ALA A 257 1.82 -21.03 -18.08
CA ALA A 257 2.01 -20.28 -19.31
C ALA A 257 3.42 -20.43 -19.90
N CYS A 258 4.46 -20.48 -19.05
CA CYS A 258 5.83 -20.79 -19.49
C CYS A 258 5.96 -22.22 -20.00
N ARG A 259 5.45 -23.22 -19.27
CA ARG A 259 5.55 -24.64 -19.66
C ARG A 259 4.84 -24.92 -20.99
N ASN A 260 3.69 -24.29 -21.18
CA ASN A 260 2.84 -24.45 -22.37
C ASN A 260 3.19 -23.49 -23.51
N GLN A 261 4.29 -22.72 -23.39
CA GLN A 261 4.75 -21.74 -24.39
C GLN A 261 3.69 -20.69 -24.79
N GLN A 262 2.75 -20.41 -23.88
CA GLN A 262 1.72 -19.39 -24.07
C GLN A 262 2.27 -17.98 -23.83
N LEU A 263 3.35 -17.87 -23.05
CA LEU A 263 4.18 -16.69 -22.87
C LEU A 263 5.46 -16.84 -23.71
N THR A 264 5.78 -15.86 -24.54
CA THR A 264 7.06 -15.78 -25.27
C THR A 264 7.72 -14.42 -25.07
N ALA A 265 8.92 -14.24 -25.63
CA ALA A 265 9.65 -12.98 -25.54
C ALA A 265 8.85 -11.77 -26.09
N THR A 266 7.98 -12.00 -27.07
CA THR A 266 7.19 -10.95 -27.75
C THR A 266 5.68 -11.16 -27.63
N LYS A 267 5.24 -12.20 -26.93
CA LYS A 267 3.82 -12.49 -26.68
C LYS A 267 3.57 -12.60 -25.17
N PRO A 268 3.12 -11.51 -24.53
CA PRO A 268 2.63 -11.52 -23.15
C PRO A 268 1.48 -12.52 -22.94
N HIS A 269 1.28 -12.93 -21.69
CA HIS A 269 0.18 -13.82 -21.28
C HIS A 269 -0.72 -13.13 -20.25
N LEU A 270 -2.03 -13.10 -20.51
CA LEU A 270 -3.02 -12.45 -19.66
C LEU A 270 -3.74 -13.49 -18.79
N TYR A 271 -3.73 -13.26 -17.47
CA TYR A 271 -4.53 -13.98 -16.51
C TYR A 271 -5.72 -13.11 -16.05
N LYS A 272 -6.93 -13.53 -16.41
CA LYS A 272 -8.20 -12.92 -15.99
C LYS A 272 -8.64 -13.48 -14.65
N ARG A 273 -8.02 -13.01 -13.58
CA ARG A 273 -8.30 -13.45 -12.21
C ARG A 273 -9.71 -13.04 -11.78
N GLU A 274 -10.47 -13.96 -11.20
CA GLU A 274 -11.84 -13.70 -10.70
C GLU A 274 -11.87 -13.21 -9.25
N ALA A 275 -10.81 -13.44 -8.48
CA ALA A 275 -10.70 -13.02 -7.09
C ALA A 275 -10.52 -11.50 -6.95
N SER A 276 -11.22 -10.91 -5.98
CA SER A 276 -11.12 -9.49 -5.65
C SER A 276 -9.81 -9.18 -4.93
N LEU A 277 -8.99 -8.33 -5.55
CA LEU A 277 -7.75 -7.83 -4.94
C LEU A 277 -8.03 -7.05 -3.66
N ASP A 278 -9.05 -6.18 -3.68
CA ASP A 278 -9.30 -5.27 -2.57
C ASP A 278 -9.73 -6.04 -1.31
N GLN A 279 -10.47 -7.14 -1.47
CA GLN A 279 -10.83 -8.04 -0.36
C GLN A 279 -9.62 -8.72 0.27
N GLU A 280 -8.63 -9.11 -0.53
CA GLU A 280 -7.39 -9.70 -0.02
C GLU A 280 -6.56 -8.67 0.76
N LEU A 281 -6.59 -7.40 0.33
CA LEU A 281 -5.81 -6.33 0.93
C LEU A 281 -6.45 -5.70 2.17
N ALA A 282 -7.77 -5.56 2.23
CA ALA A 282 -8.48 -4.91 3.32
C ALA A 282 -8.64 -5.79 4.57
N ASP A 283 -8.72 -5.15 5.74
CA ASP A 283 -9.14 -5.84 6.97
C ASP A 283 -10.63 -6.26 6.87
N LEU A 284 -10.97 -7.47 7.34
CA LEU A 284 -12.32 -8.02 7.65
C LEU A 284 -13.13 -8.82 6.61
N SER A 285 -14.22 -9.38 7.15
CA SER A 285 -15.14 -10.42 6.67
C SER A 285 -16.26 -9.96 5.73
N LEU A 286 -16.48 -8.63 5.61
CA LEU A 286 -17.50 -8.06 4.73
C LEU A 286 -16.85 -7.50 3.45
N PRO A 287 -17.46 -7.71 2.27
CA PRO A 287 -16.95 -7.16 1.02
C PRO A 287 -16.82 -5.64 1.08
N LEU A 288 -15.71 -5.10 0.57
CA LEU A 288 -15.62 -3.67 0.28
C LEU A 288 -16.68 -3.30 -0.75
N VAL A 289 -17.31 -2.14 -0.58
CA VAL A 289 -18.13 -1.51 -1.61
C VAL A 289 -17.17 -0.88 -2.63
N SER A 290 -16.58 -1.71 -3.50
CA SER A 290 -15.56 -1.28 -4.47
C SER A 290 -15.96 -1.61 -5.91
N SER A 291 -15.64 -0.68 -6.82
CA SER A 291 -15.75 -0.76 -8.29
C SER A 291 -14.61 -1.56 -8.96
N ASN A 292 -13.57 -1.94 -8.20
CA ASN A 292 -12.33 -2.58 -8.69
C ASN A 292 -12.32 -4.11 -8.52
N ALA A 293 -13.49 -4.74 -8.58
CA ALA A 293 -13.69 -6.13 -8.13
C ALA A 293 -12.85 -7.19 -8.86
N VAL A 294 -12.30 -6.90 -10.05
CA VAL A 294 -11.57 -7.88 -10.86
C VAL A 294 -10.26 -7.25 -11.35
N LYS A 295 -9.13 -7.74 -10.83
CA LYS A 295 -7.78 -7.31 -11.24
C LYS A 295 -7.13 -8.38 -12.09
N TRP A 296 -6.72 -8.04 -13.30
CA TRP A 296 -6.03 -8.96 -14.19
C TRP A 296 -4.52 -8.80 -14.10
N PHE A 297 -3.80 -9.84 -14.48
CA PHE A 297 -2.34 -9.85 -14.47
C PHE A 297 -1.80 -10.16 -15.86
N LEU A 298 -1.01 -9.24 -16.41
CA LEU A 298 -0.31 -9.42 -17.67
C LEU A 298 1.13 -9.83 -17.39
N SER A 299 1.47 -11.10 -17.61
CA SER A 299 2.86 -11.56 -17.56
C SER A 299 3.60 -11.07 -18.80
N PHE A 300 4.57 -10.18 -18.61
CA PHE A 300 5.37 -9.59 -19.68
C PHE A 300 6.82 -10.06 -19.55
N ALA A 301 7.28 -10.86 -20.51
CA ALA A 301 8.65 -11.37 -20.49
C ALA A 301 9.63 -10.23 -20.84
N THR A 302 10.38 -9.75 -19.85
CA THR A 302 11.48 -8.79 -20.07
C THR A 302 12.83 -9.47 -20.14
N LYS A 303 12.91 -10.76 -19.80
CA LYS A 303 14.11 -11.57 -19.85
C LYS A 303 13.80 -12.94 -20.40
N ARG A 304 14.75 -13.55 -21.11
CA ARG A 304 14.64 -14.95 -21.51
C ARG A 304 15.03 -15.85 -20.34
N GLN A 305 16.22 -15.63 -19.79
CA GLN A 305 16.67 -16.25 -18.53
C GLN A 305 16.75 -15.24 -17.39
N TRP A 306 16.49 -15.67 -16.16
CA TRP A 306 16.45 -14.72 -15.02
C TRP A 306 17.80 -14.07 -14.69
N ARG A 307 18.92 -14.74 -15.03
CA ARG A 307 20.30 -14.24 -14.81
C ARG A 307 20.79 -13.28 -15.89
N GLU A 308 20.10 -13.21 -17.03
CA GLU A 308 20.50 -12.36 -18.17
C GLU A 308 19.95 -10.95 -18.05
N ASN A 309 20.51 -10.02 -18.84
CA ASN A 309 19.95 -8.68 -19.01
C ASN A 309 18.69 -8.72 -19.89
N SER A 310 17.85 -7.69 -19.74
CA SER A 310 16.72 -7.45 -20.63
C SER A 310 17.20 -6.96 -22.00
N ARG A 311 16.36 -7.12 -23.03
CA ARG A 311 16.68 -6.70 -24.40
C ARG A 311 15.59 -5.79 -24.93
N LEU A 312 15.96 -4.69 -25.59
CA LEU A 312 14.99 -3.75 -26.16
C LEU A 312 14.09 -4.41 -27.21
N GLU A 313 14.62 -5.34 -28.01
CA GLU A 313 13.84 -6.13 -29.00
C GLU A 313 12.67 -6.89 -28.35
N ASP A 314 12.88 -7.49 -27.17
CA ASP A 314 11.87 -8.25 -26.46
C ASP A 314 10.81 -7.28 -25.87
N ILE A 315 11.24 -6.12 -25.36
CA ILE A 315 10.33 -5.07 -24.87
C ILE A 315 9.47 -4.52 -26.01
N GLU A 316 10.08 -4.16 -27.13
CA GLU A 316 9.38 -3.63 -28.30
C GLU A 316 8.35 -4.63 -28.84
N GLY A 317 8.75 -5.89 -29.04
CA GLY A 317 7.83 -6.92 -29.54
C GLY A 317 6.65 -7.17 -28.59
N GLY A 318 6.89 -7.22 -27.28
CA GLY A 318 5.82 -7.36 -26.29
C GLY A 318 4.88 -6.14 -26.24
N LEU A 319 5.40 -4.93 -26.41
CA LEU A 319 4.58 -3.70 -26.49
C LEU A 319 3.74 -3.66 -27.76
N ASP A 320 4.30 -4.06 -28.91
CA ASP A 320 3.56 -4.17 -30.17
C ASP A 320 2.41 -5.18 -30.06
N TRP A 321 2.65 -6.31 -29.38
CA TRP A 321 1.58 -7.26 -29.08
C TRP A 321 0.49 -6.63 -28.22
N VAL A 322 0.83 -5.90 -27.15
CA VAL A 322 -0.15 -5.21 -26.31
C VAL A 322 -0.98 -4.23 -27.14
N ARG A 323 -0.33 -3.39 -27.94
CA ARG A 323 -1.00 -2.42 -28.82
C ARG A 323 -2.02 -3.06 -29.76
N LYS A 324 -1.67 -4.22 -30.33
CA LYS A 324 -2.52 -4.95 -31.29
C LYS A 324 -3.67 -5.70 -30.63
N ASN A 325 -3.50 -6.21 -29.41
CA ASN A 325 -4.40 -7.21 -28.82
C ASN A 325 -5.21 -6.69 -27.62
N CYS A 326 -4.83 -5.57 -26.98
CA CYS A 326 -5.41 -5.16 -25.70
C CYS A 326 -6.94 -5.05 -25.72
N HIS A 327 -7.52 -4.46 -26.78
CA HIS A 327 -8.97 -4.33 -26.94
C HIS A 327 -9.66 -5.69 -27.14
N GLU A 328 -9.13 -6.52 -28.03
CA GLU A 328 -9.72 -7.83 -28.38
C GLU A 328 -9.79 -8.76 -27.17
N ILE A 329 -8.76 -8.72 -26.31
CA ILE A 329 -8.70 -9.55 -25.10
C ILE A 329 -9.38 -8.89 -23.89
N GLY A 330 -9.93 -7.68 -24.04
CA GLY A 330 -10.77 -6.99 -23.07
C GLY A 330 -10.03 -6.17 -22.01
N ILE A 331 -8.77 -5.83 -22.22
CA ILE A 331 -8.02 -4.93 -21.32
C ILE A 331 -8.57 -3.52 -21.47
N GLN A 332 -9.11 -2.98 -20.37
CA GLN A 332 -9.70 -1.64 -20.33
C GLN A 332 -8.73 -0.58 -19.81
N SER A 333 -7.70 -0.98 -19.05
CA SER A 333 -6.65 -0.11 -18.55
C SER A 333 -5.44 -0.91 -18.05
N LEU A 334 -4.25 -0.32 -18.14
CA LEU A 334 -2.97 -0.96 -17.81
C LEU A 334 -2.18 -0.19 -16.77
N ALA A 335 -1.64 -0.91 -15.79
CA ALA A 335 -0.50 -0.47 -15.00
C ALA A 335 0.74 -1.26 -15.45
N MET A 336 1.79 -0.55 -15.88
CA MET A 336 3.03 -1.14 -16.37
C MET A 336 4.22 -0.64 -15.56
N PRO A 337 5.18 -1.50 -15.19
CA PRO A 337 6.43 -1.05 -14.59
C PRO A 337 7.36 -0.49 -15.69
N ALA A 338 8.41 0.23 -15.31
CA ALA A 338 9.52 0.54 -16.22
C ALA A 338 10.20 -0.76 -16.69
N LEU A 339 9.83 -1.21 -17.89
CA LEU A 339 10.13 -2.56 -18.39
C LEU A 339 11.65 -2.76 -18.57
N GLY A 340 12.23 -3.63 -17.75
CA GLY A 340 13.66 -3.96 -17.84
C GLY A 340 14.62 -2.94 -17.23
N CYS A 341 14.14 -1.81 -16.67
CA CYS A 341 15.01 -0.73 -16.15
C CYS A 341 15.64 -0.96 -14.77
N GLY A 342 15.23 -1.99 -14.03
CA GLY A 342 15.85 -2.38 -12.75
C GLY A 342 16.83 -3.53 -12.96
N LEU A 343 16.48 -4.71 -12.44
CA LEU A 343 17.28 -5.94 -12.59
C LEU A 343 17.56 -6.36 -14.05
N GLY A 344 16.91 -5.75 -15.04
CA GLY A 344 17.16 -5.98 -16.47
C GLY A 344 18.27 -5.10 -17.07
N ASN A 345 18.75 -4.10 -16.34
CA ASN A 345 19.83 -3.18 -16.73
C ASN A 345 19.57 -2.35 -18.01
N LEU A 346 18.32 -2.15 -18.43
CA LEU A 346 17.99 -1.18 -19.48
C LEU A 346 17.92 0.25 -18.91
N ASN A 347 18.22 1.26 -19.73
CA ASN A 347 18.09 2.64 -19.28
C ASN A 347 16.67 3.18 -19.53
N TRP A 348 16.11 3.91 -18.55
CA TRP A 348 14.83 4.59 -18.72
C TRP A 348 14.85 5.59 -19.89
N SER A 349 16.00 6.23 -20.16
CA SER A 349 16.14 7.15 -21.29
C SER A 349 15.80 6.49 -22.64
N GLU A 350 16.00 5.17 -22.77
CA GLU A 350 15.68 4.43 -23.98
C GLU A 350 14.30 3.77 -23.90
N VAL A 351 13.98 3.17 -22.75
CA VAL A 351 12.73 2.42 -22.54
C VAL A 351 11.52 3.33 -22.43
N GLY A 352 11.64 4.49 -21.78
CA GLY A 352 10.54 5.44 -21.59
C GLY A 352 9.92 5.90 -22.90
N PRO A 353 10.70 6.46 -23.86
CA PRO A 353 10.20 6.82 -25.18
C PRO A 353 9.65 5.62 -25.95
N LEU A 354 10.30 4.45 -25.87
CA LEU A 354 9.82 3.22 -26.52
C LEU A 354 8.43 2.81 -26.00
N MET A 355 8.24 2.79 -24.68
CA MET A 355 6.94 2.49 -24.06
C MET A 355 5.90 3.51 -24.51
N CYS A 356 6.21 4.81 -24.48
CA CYS A 356 5.27 5.84 -24.86
C CYS A 356 4.89 5.76 -26.35
N ARG A 357 5.84 5.47 -27.25
CA ARG A 357 5.59 5.26 -28.69
C ARG A 357 4.52 4.20 -28.96
N TYR A 358 4.57 3.07 -28.25
CA TYR A 358 3.63 1.96 -28.47
C TYR A 358 2.34 2.07 -27.66
N LEU A 359 2.35 2.76 -26.53
CA LEU A 359 1.22 2.85 -25.60
C LEU A 359 0.43 4.16 -25.74
N HIS A 360 0.97 5.16 -26.42
CA HIS A 360 0.25 6.40 -26.67
C HIS A 360 -0.86 6.17 -27.70
N ASN A 361 -2.04 6.74 -27.47
CA ASN A 361 -3.22 6.65 -28.34
C ASN A 361 -3.73 5.22 -28.61
N ILE A 362 -3.38 4.24 -27.77
CA ILE A 362 -3.93 2.88 -27.90
C ILE A 362 -5.39 2.78 -27.44
N GLY A 363 -6.06 3.89 -27.11
CA GLY A 363 -7.49 3.91 -26.76
C GLY A 363 -7.85 3.49 -25.34
N ILE A 364 -6.87 3.15 -24.48
CA ILE A 364 -7.09 2.85 -23.06
C ILE A 364 -6.16 3.67 -22.15
N PRO A 365 -6.56 3.94 -20.89
CA PRO A 365 -5.67 4.52 -19.89
C PRO A 365 -4.48 3.61 -19.58
N VAL A 366 -3.28 4.19 -19.50
CA VAL A 366 -2.05 3.49 -19.15
C VAL A 366 -1.32 4.25 -18.05
N ALA A 367 -0.99 3.59 -16.95
CA ALA A 367 -0.12 4.09 -15.90
C ALA A 367 1.25 3.42 -16.00
N ILE A 368 2.30 4.20 -16.22
CA ILE A 368 3.68 3.69 -16.24
C ILE A 368 4.35 4.05 -14.91
N TYR A 369 4.72 3.03 -14.14
CA TYR A 369 5.37 3.19 -12.84
C TYR A 369 6.88 3.29 -13.01
N LEU A 370 7.44 4.39 -12.52
CA LEU A 370 8.86 4.71 -12.62
C LEU A 370 9.73 3.71 -11.82
N PRO A 371 10.98 3.45 -12.24
CA PRO A 371 11.90 2.59 -11.53
C PRO A 371 12.24 3.17 -10.15
N ARG A 372 12.18 2.33 -9.11
CA ARG A 372 12.47 2.73 -7.72
C ARG A 372 13.96 2.80 -7.37
N GLU A 373 14.80 2.11 -8.13
CA GLU A 373 16.21 1.89 -7.79
C GLU A 373 17.12 3.03 -8.24
N HIS A 374 16.66 3.91 -9.14
CA HIS A 374 17.47 4.97 -9.74
C HIS A 374 16.70 6.28 -9.84
N GLN A 375 17.35 7.37 -9.45
CA GLN A 375 16.83 8.71 -9.70
C GLN A 375 16.89 9.00 -11.20
N ILE A 376 15.73 9.28 -11.79
CA ILE A 376 15.64 9.69 -13.19
C ILE A 376 15.77 11.20 -13.27
N ASP A 377 16.64 11.67 -14.16
CA ASP A 377 16.74 13.09 -14.49
C ASP A 377 15.39 13.59 -15.04
N SER A 378 14.87 14.68 -14.46
CA SER A 378 13.58 15.28 -14.82
C SER A 378 13.39 15.52 -16.32
N LYS A 379 14.47 15.74 -17.09
CA LYS A 379 14.36 15.92 -18.55
C LYS A 379 13.79 14.69 -19.26
N TYR A 380 14.08 13.49 -18.75
CA TYR A 380 13.61 12.21 -19.30
C TYR A 380 12.18 11.85 -18.89
N LEU A 381 11.50 12.72 -18.13
CA LEU A 381 10.11 12.55 -17.70
C LEU A 381 9.15 13.50 -18.44
N THR A 382 9.69 14.35 -19.32
CA THR A 382 8.91 15.36 -20.03
C THR A 382 8.11 14.76 -21.19
N ASN A 383 6.99 15.40 -21.54
CA ASN A 383 6.21 15.04 -22.73
C ASN A 383 7.08 15.09 -23.99
N ASP A 384 7.92 16.13 -24.12
CA ASP A 384 8.77 16.30 -25.29
C ASP A 384 9.75 15.14 -25.47
N TYR A 385 10.42 14.72 -24.39
CA TYR A 385 11.35 13.59 -24.48
C TYR A 385 10.64 12.27 -24.80
N LEU A 386 9.51 12.02 -24.14
CA LEU A 386 8.83 10.72 -24.21
C LEU A 386 8.00 10.52 -25.47
N LEU A 387 7.52 11.60 -26.11
CA LEU A 387 6.68 11.50 -27.31
C LEU A 387 7.37 11.95 -28.61
N ASN A 388 8.40 12.80 -28.55
CA ASN A 388 8.99 13.40 -29.75
C ASN A 388 10.33 12.77 -30.18
N CYS A 389 10.88 11.81 -29.43
CA CYS A 389 12.03 11.03 -29.88
C CYS A 389 11.58 10.02 -30.95
N SER A 390 11.66 10.48 -32.21
CA SER A 390 11.42 9.71 -33.44
C SER A 390 12.55 8.71 -33.69
#